data_AF-A0A8T2VB58-F1
#
_entry.id   AF-A0A8T2VB58-F1
#
_cell.length_a   1.000
_cell.length_b   1.000
_cell.length_c   1.000
_cell.angle_alpha   90.00
_cell.angle_beta   90.00
_cell.angle_gamma   90.00
#
_symmetry.space_group_name_H-M   'P 1'
#
loop_
_entity.id
_entity.type
_entity.pdbx_description
1 polymer ?
#
loop_
_entity_poly.entity_id
_entity_poly.type
_entity_poly.pdbx_seq_one_letter_code
_entity_poly.pdbx_strand_id
1 'polypeptide(L)'
;MDDAMFKRRLAWKAFQHVAAYNSAVFEWFWKQTKSGEFVSSFNVFLERSSSLRYGQNPHQKAAFYLDKSLSDVKLGGIATALQHHEKEISGNNVLDADAAWNCASKLSTPTCVLVKHTNPCGIASRDNLVDAYRLALEIVLGWSTSSVVLLLYL
;
A
#
# COMPACT_ATOMS: atom_id res chain seq x y z
N MET A 1 13.88 -8.12 32.72
CA MET A 1 13.07 -8.85 31.73
C MET A 1 13.35 -10.33 31.94
N ASP A 2 12.33 -11.15 32.21
CA ASP A 2 12.48 -12.58 32.53
C ASP A 2 13.19 -13.34 31.40
N ASP A 3 14.18 -14.17 31.75
CA ASP A 3 15.01 -14.96 30.81
C ASP A 3 14.15 -15.91 29.95
N ALA A 4 13.07 -16.46 30.53
CA ALA A 4 12.14 -17.30 29.79
C ALA A 4 11.36 -16.51 28.72
N MET A 5 10.91 -15.30 29.04
CA MET A 5 10.24 -14.40 28.09
C MET A 5 11.18 -13.96 26.96
N PHE A 6 12.45 -13.72 27.28
CA PHE A 6 13.46 -13.39 26.26
C PHE A 6 13.68 -14.56 25.29
N LYS A 7 13.88 -15.78 25.80
CA LYS A 7 14.02 -16.99 24.98
C LYS A 7 12.81 -17.25 24.08
N ARG A 8 11.59 -17.07 24.61
CA ARG A 8 10.35 -17.19 23.81
C ARG A 8 10.30 -16.16 22.68
N ARG A 9 10.70 -14.91 22.93
CA ARG A 9 10.76 -13.86 21.90
C ARG A 9 11.78 -14.19 20.81
N LEU A 10 12.94 -14.73 21.17
CA LEU A 10 13.96 -15.15 20.20
C LEU A 10 13.49 -16.35 19.39
N ALA A 11 12.88 -17.35 20.03
CA ALA A 11 12.30 -18.50 19.32
C ALA A 11 11.24 -18.05 18.32
N TRP A 12 10.33 -17.15 18.71
CA TRP A 12 9.34 -16.57 17.81
C TRP A 12 9.98 -15.88 16.60
N LYS A 13 11.02 -15.06 16.80
CA LYS A 13 11.77 -14.43 15.69
C LYS A 13 12.44 -15.47 14.80
N ALA A 14 13.06 -16.50 15.36
CA ALA A 14 13.71 -17.56 14.59
C ALA A 14 12.71 -18.30 13.70
N PHE A 15 11.55 -18.69 14.23
CA PHE A 15 10.50 -19.33 13.44
C PHE A 15 9.88 -18.39 12.41
N GLN A 16 9.79 -17.09 12.70
CA GLN A 16 9.40 -16.07 11.72
C GLN A 16 10.34 -16.05 10.51
N HIS A 17 11.67 -16.10 10.73
CA HIS A 17 12.65 -16.17 9.64
C HIS A 17 12.53 -17.47 8.82
N VAL A 18 12.32 -18.62 9.49
CA VAL A 18 12.10 -19.91 8.81
C VAL A 18 10.84 -19.87 7.94
N ALA A 19 9.75 -19.28 8.43
CA ALA A 19 8.51 -19.12 7.67
C ALA A 19 8.69 -18.23 6.43
N ALA A 20 9.41 -17.12 6.56
CA ALA A 20 9.74 -16.25 5.44
C ALA A 20 10.54 -16.99 4.36
N TYR A 21 11.60 -17.71 4.77
CA TYR A 21 12.43 -18.49 3.86
C TYR A 21 11.65 -19.59 3.14
N ASN A 22 10.85 -20.37 3.87
CA ASN A 22 10.05 -21.44 3.29
C ASN A 22 9.00 -20.90 2.31
N SER A 23 8.43 -19.72 2.58
CA SER A 23 7.49 -19.06 1.66
C SER A 23 8.18 -18.67 0.35
N ALA A 24 9.40 -18.13 0.40
CA ALA A 24 10.18 -17.79 -0.78
C ALA A 24 10.58 -19.03 -1.61
N VAL A 25 11.01 -20.11 -0.94
CA VAL A 25 11.34 -21.38 -1.62
C VAL A 25 10.08 -21.98 -2.28
N PHE A 26 8.94 -21.95 -1.58
CA PHE A 26 7.67 -22.42 -2.12
C PHE A 26 7.27 -21.65 -3.38
N GLU A 27 7.34 -20.32 -3.35
CA GLU A 27 7.04 -19.47 -4.51
C GLU A 27 8.00 -19.73 -5.68
N TRP A 28 9.29 -19.95 -5.40
CA TRP A 28 10.27 -20.26 -6.44
C TRP A 28 9.94 -21.57 -7.17
N PHE A 29 9.67 -22.66 -6.44
CA PHE A 29 9.30 -23.94 -7.05
C PHE A 29 7.98 -23.85 -7.82
N TRP A 30 7.01 -23.11 -7.29
CA TRP A 30 5.74 -22.88 -7.98
C TRP A 30 5.93 -22.20 -9.35
N LYS A 31 6.81 -21.19 -9.45
CA LYS A 31 7.14 -20.55 -10.73
C LYS A 31 7.73 -21.53 -11.76
N GLN A 32 8.37 -22.62 -11.32
CA GLN A 32 8.93 -23.64 -12.20
C GLN A 32 7.89 -24.65 -12.73
N THR A 33 6.76 -24.84 -12.04
CA THR A 33 5.79 -25.89 -12.38
C THR A 33 4.83 -25.52 -13.53
N LYS A 34 4.90 -24.29 -14.07
CA LYS A 34 4.22 -23.83 -15.31
C LYS A 34 2.71 -24.11 -15.45
N SER A 35 1.99 -24.52 -14.41
CA SER A 35 0.53 -24.56 -14.48
C SER A 35 0.00 -23.15 -14.25
N GLY A 36 -0.52 -22.50 -15.28
CA GLY A 36 -1.23 -21.22 -15.20
C GLY A 36 -2.57 -21.31 -14.44
N GLU A 37 -2.67 -22.24 -13.49
CA GLU A 37 -3.81 -22.53 -12.66
C GLU A 37 -3.56 -22.02 -11.24
N PHE A 38 -4.63 -21.85 -10.46
CA PHE A 38 -4.50 -21.52 -9.04
C PHE A 38 -3.83 -22.67 -8.28
N VAL A 39 -2.88 -22.34 -7.40
CA VAL A 39 -2.25 -23.31 -6.50
C VAL A 39 -3.25 -23.94 -5.55
N SER A 40 -3.02 -25.21 -5.20
CA SER A 40 -3.76 -25.87 -4.11
C SER A 40 -3.45 -25.29 -2.74
N SER A 41 -2.30 -24.63 -2.56
CA SER A 41 -1.89 -23.94 -1.33
C SER A 41 -1.03 -22.72 -1.66
N PHE A 42 -1.21 -21.62 -0.93
CA PHE A 42 -0.48 -20.37 -1.14
C PHE A 42 0.02 -19.82 0.21
N ASN A 43 1.29 -19.42 0.27
CA ASN A 43 1.90 -18.85 1.46
C ASN A 43 2.23 -17.37 1.22
N VAL A 44 1.66 -16.49 2.04
CA VAL A 44 1.98 -15.05 2.04
C VAL A 44 2.66 -14.70 3.35
N PHE A 45 3.92 -14.30 3.27
CA PHE A 45 4.65 -13.79 4.41
C PHE A 45 4.72 -12.26 4.34
N LEU A 46 4.21 -11.59 5.37
CA LEU A 46 4.23 -10.13 5.48
C LEU A 46 4.86 -9.69 6.80
N GLU A 47 5.57 -8.57 6.77
CA GLU A 47 6.12 -7.93 7.96
C GLU A 47 5.37 -6.65 8.29
N ARG A 48 5.09 -6.44 9.59
CA ARG A 48 4.43 -5.21 10.03
C ARG A 48 5.38 -4.03 9.84
N SER A 49 4.97 -3.06 9.03
CA SER A 49 5.67 -1.78 8.84
C SER A 49 5.33 -0.79 9.94
N SER A 50 4.03 -0.55 10.18
CA SER A 50 3.56 0.43 11.16
C SER A 50 2.18 0.05 11.72
N SER A 51 1.83 0.63 12.86
CA SER A 51 0.43 0.71 13.29
C SER A 51 -0.29 1.81 12.52
N LEU A 52 -1.58 1.62 12.29
CA LEU A 52 -2.45 2.65 11.71
C LEU A 52 -3.28 3.28 12.82
N ARG A 53 -3.68 4.54 12.61
CA ARG A 53 -4.50 5.29 13.57
C ARG A 53 -5.78 4.55 13.95
N TYR A 54 -6.42 3.95 12.96
CA TYR A 54 -7.56 3.02 13.05
C TYR A 54 -7.74 2.32 11.69
N GLY A 55 -8.59 1.30 11.65
CA GLY A 55 -8.98 0.58 10.43
C GLY A 55 -9.89 1.39 9.51
N GLN A 56 -11.01 0.82 9.09
CA GLN A 56 -12.01 1.57 8.33
C GLN A 56 -12.82 2.52 9.22
N ASN A 57 -13.07 2.08 10.46
CA ASN A 57 -13.83 2.83 11.47
C ASN A 57 -12.98 3.09 12.72
N PRO A 58 -13.20 4.19 13.48
CA PRO A 58 -12.39 4.57 14.63
C PRO A 58 -12.23 3.52 15.74
N HIS A 59 -13.23 2.65 15.91
CA HIS A 59 -13.21 1.59 16.92
C HIS A 59 -12.37 0.37 16.51
N GLN A 60 -11.93 0.29 15.25
CA GLN A 60 -11.18 -0.84 14.69
C GLN A 60 -9.67 -0.58 14.79
N LYS A 61 -8.93 -1.53 15.36
CA LYS A 61 -7.46 -1.52 15.32
C LYS A 61 -6.98 -1.96 13.94
N ALA A 62 -5.88 -1.37 13.46
CA ALA A 62 -5.26 -1.77 12.21
C ALA A 62 -3.74 -1.58 12.23
N ALA A 63 -3.06 -2.30 11.34
CA ALA A 63 -1.64 -2.19 11.12
C ALA A 63 -1.33 -2.39 9.63
N PHE A 64 -0.28 -1.74 9.15
CA PHE A 64 0.19 -1.85 7.79
C PHE A 64 1.28 -2.90 7.69
N TYR A 65 1.13 -3.82 6.75
CA TYR A 65 2.04 -4.94 6.53
C TYR A 65 2.62 -4.85 5.11
N LEU A 66 3.89 -5.21 4.99
CA LEU A 66 4.64 -5.17 3.74
C LEU A 66 5.13 -6.56 3.38
N ASP A 67 5.06 -6.86 2.09
CA ASP A 67 5.86 -7.92 1.51
C ASP A 67 7.24 -7.34 1.19
N LYS A 68 8.30 -7.84 1.83
CA LYS A 68 9.66 -7.34 1.61
C LYS A 68 10.21 -7.69 0.23
N SER A 69 9.70 -8.74 -0.41
CA SER A 69 10.13 -9.08 -1.77
C SER A 69 9.80 -7.96 -2.76
N LEU A 70 8.79 -7.12 -2.48
CA LEU A 70 8.45 -5.97 -3.32
C LEU A 70 9.58 -4.94 -3.43
N SER A 71 10.44 -4.83 -2.40
CA SER A 71 11.60 -3.95 -2.44
C SER A 71 12.65 -4.37 -3.48
N ASP A 72 12.70 -5.67 -3.82
CA ASP A 72 13.60 -6.21 -4.84
C ASP A 72 13.12 -5.92 -6.27
N VAL A 73 11.81 -5.71 -6.46
CA VAL A 73 11.20 -5.55 -7.79
C VAL A 73 11.10 -4.08 -8.23
N LYS A 74 11.49 -3.11 -7.38
CA LYS A 74 11.37 -1.66 -7.63
C LYS A 74 9.98 -1.21 -8.12
N LEU A 75 8.93 -1.97 -7.85
CA LEU A 75 7.57 -1.50 -8.11
C LEU A 75 7.25 -0.41 -7.08
N GLY A 76 7.08 0.82 -7.58
CA GLY A 76 6.56 1.92 -6.77
C GLY A 76 5.13 1.63 -6.27
N GLY A 77 4.71 2.32 -5.22
CA GLY A 77 3.37 2.19 -4.67
C GLY A 77 3.28 2.70 -3.25
N ILE A 78 2.09 2.61 -2.66
CA ILE A 78 1.88 3.06 -1.27
C ILE A 78 2.67 2.21 -0.27
N ALA A 79 2.91 0.94 -0.60
CA ALA A 79 3.77 0.05 0.19
C ALA A 79 5.21 0.57 0.35
N THR A 80 5.73 1.34 -0.61
CA THR A 80 7.08 1.90 -0.60
C THR A 80 7.10 3.41 -0.37
N ALA A 81 5.95 4.01 -0.07
CA ALA A 81 5.84 5.46 0.13
C ALA A 81 6.52 5.93 1.42
N LEU A 82 7.19 7.08 1.34
CA LEU A 82 7.75 7.75 2.50
C LEU A 82 6.78 8.84 2.98
N GLN A 83 6.36 8.76 4.24
CA GLN A 83 5.53 9.79 4.86
C GLN A 83 6.42 10.92 5.40
N HIS A 84 6.31 12.11 4.81
CA HIS A 84 7.12 13.27 5.20
C HIS A 84 6.59 14.05 6.42
N HIS A 85 5.28 14.01 6.69
CA HIS A 85 4.66 14.77 7.79
C HIS A 85 3.96 13.87 8.80
N GLU A 86 3.98 14.28 10.08
CA GLU A 86 3.82 13.42 11.27
C GLU A 86 2.41 12.87 11.54
N LYS A 87 1.39 13.25 10.76
CA LYS A 87 0.02 12.81 11.05
C LYS A 87 -0.15 11.33 10.70
N GLU A 88 -0.21 10.45 11.70
CA GLU A 88 -0.43 9.00 11.49
C GLU A 88 -1.57 8.73 10.51
N ILE A 89 -1.30 7.90 9.50
CA ILE A 89 -2.23 7.57 8.43
C ILE A 89 -3.34 6.60 8.94
N SER A 90 -4.58 6.82 8.48
CA SER A 90 -5.69 5.90 8.77
C SER A 90 -5.77 4.79 7.71
N GLY A 91 -6.46 3.68 8.00
CA GLY A 91 -6.70 2.61 7.02
C GLY A 91 -7.37 3.12 5.74
N ASN A 92 -8.35 4.01 5.86
CA ASN A 92 -9.00 4.62 4.70
C ASN A 92 -8.02 5.46 3.86
N ASN A 93 -7.11 6.20 4.49
CA ASN A 93 -6.14 7.00 3.74
C ASN A 93 -5.15 6.12 2.98
N VAL A 94 -4.75 4.97 3.53
CA VAL A 94 -3.91 4.00 2.81
C VAL A 94 -4.64 3.49 1.55
N LEU A 95 -5.91 3.09 1.70
CA LEU A 95 -6.72 2.59 0.57
C LEU A 95 -6.98 3.67 -0.49
N ASP A 96 -7.31 4.89 -0.07
CA ASP A 96 -7.54 6.01 -0.99
C ASP A 96 -6.24 6.41 -1.73
N ALA A 97 -5.11 6.42 -1.02
CA ALA A 97 -3.80 6.70 -1.63
C ALA A 97 -3.40 5.61 -2.64
N ASP A 98 -3.71 4.33 -2.35
CA ASP A 98 -3.41 3.21 -3.25
C ASP A 98 -4.25 3.28 -4.52
N ALA A 99 -5.55 3.56 -4.39
CA ALA A 99 -6.43 3.81 -5.51
C ALA A 99 -5.97 5.00 -6.36
N ALA A 100 -5.53 6.10 -5.72
CA ALA A 100 -5.03 7.27 -6.41
C ALA A 100 -3.74 6.96 -7.18
N TRP A 101 -2.80 6.24 -6.55
CA TRP A 101 -1.52 5.84 -7.15
C TRP A 101 -1.75 4.96 -8.36
N ASN A 102 -2.54 3.89 -8.21
CA ASN A 102 -2.85 2.95 -9.27
C ASN A 102 -3.58 3.59 -10.46
N CYS A 103 -4.30 4.69 -10.25
CA CYS A 103 -4.95 5.45 -11.30
C CYS A 103 -3.93 6.31 -12.06
N ALA A 104 -3.20 7.18 -11.36
CA ALA A 104 -2.31 8.12 -12.01
C ALA A 104 -1.00 7.49 -12.53
N SER A 105 -0.50 6.40 -11.92
CA SER A 105 0.72 5.72 -12.39
C SER A 105 0.57 5.08 -13.78
N LYS A 106 -0.64 5.01 -14.32
CA LYS A 106 -0.94 4.46 -15.65
C LYS A 106 -1.00 5.53 -16.74
N LEU A 107 -0.87 6.81 -16.38
CA LEU A 107 -1.02 7.94 -17.28
C LEU A 107 0.37 8.56 -17.53
N SER A 108 0.68 8.86 -18.78
CA SER A 108 2.01 9.35 -19.21
C SER A 108 2.16 10.87 -19.17
N THR A 109 1.12 11.59 -18.78
CA THR A 109 1.10 13.06 -18.69
C THR A 109 0.96 13.48 -17.24
N PRO A 110 1.39 14.69 -16.84
CA PRO A 110 1.17 15.18 -15.49
C PRO A 110 -0.32 15.10 -15.12
N THR A 111 -0.64 14.29 -14.10
CA THR A 111 -2.02 13.98 -13.72
C THR A 111 -2.26 14.26 -12.25
N CYS A 112 -3.41 14.87 -11.97
CA CYS A 112 -4.01 14.92 -10.63
C CYS A 112 -5.16 13.91 -10.55
N VAL A 113 -5.15 13.10 -9.48
CA VAL A 113 -6.26 12.19 -9.14
C VAL A 113 -6.75 12.50 -7.74
N LEU A 114 -8.04 12.78 -7.63
CA LEU A 114 -8.77 12.97 -6.40
C LEU A 114 -9.57 11.70 -6.11
N VAL A 115 -9.33 11.11 -4.93
CA VAL A 115 -10.00 9.88 -4.51
C VAL A 115 -10.78 10.11 -3.23
N LYS A 116 -11.96 9.48 -3.16
CA LYS A 116 -12.75 9.38 -1.94
C LYS A 116 -13.38 8.00 -1.85
N HIS A 117 -13.17 7.31 -0.73
CA HIS A 117 -13.71 5.96 -0.52
C HIS A 117 -13.33 5.01 -1.65
N THR A 118 -12.05 5.01 -2.02
CA THR A 118 -11.44 4.23 -3.11
C THR A 118 -11.94 4.56 -4.53
N ASN A 119 -12.84 5.56 -4.67
CA ASN A 119 -13.39 5.97 -5.95
C ASN A 119 -12.70 7.24 -6.45
N PRO A 120 -12.09 7.23 -7.66
CA PRO A 120 -11.66 8.44 -8.31
C PRO A 120 -12.86 9.34 -8.62
N CYS A 121 -12.91 10.52 -8.00
CA CYS A 121 -13.98 11.49 -8.20
C CYS A 121 -13.58 12.67 -9.08
N GLY A 122 -12.28 12.92 -9.23
CA GLY A 122 -11.73 13.92 -10.14
C GLY A 122 -10.41 13.44 -10.73
N ILE A 123 -10.30 13.40 -12.04
CA ILE A 123 -9.07 13.02 -12.76
C ILE A 123 -8.84 14.04 -13.85
N ALA A 124 -7.63 14.58 -13.92
CA ALA A 124 -7.26 15.50 -15.00
C ALA A 124 -5.78 15.39 -15.33
N SER A 125 -5.48 15.41 -16.63
CA SER A 125 -4.12 15.53 -17.18
C SER A 125 -3.92 16.87 -17.88
N ARG A 126 -2.76 17.50 -17.66
CA ARG A 126 -2.34 18.77 -18.30
C ARG A 126 -0.83 18.81 -18.47
N ASP A 127 -0.33 19.85 -19.13
CA ASP A 127 1.11 20.06 -19.33
C ASP A 127 1.86 20.38 -18.02
N ASN A 128 1.14 20.79 -16.98
CA ASN A 128 1.70 20.99 -15.64
C ASN A 128 0.71 20.55 -14.55
N LEU A 129 1.24 20.23 -13.37
CA LEU A 129 0.47 19.72 -12.23
C LEU A 129 -0.52 20.73 -11.67
N VAL A 130 -0.24 22.02 -11.75
CA VAL A 130 -1.11 23.07 -11.18
C VAL A 130 -2.42 23.11 -11.95
N ASP A 131 -2.36 23.07 -13.27
CA ASP A 131 -3.55 23.09 -14.11
C ASP A 131 -4.30 21.75 -14.09
N ALA A 132 -3.57 20.64 -13.99
CA ALA A 132 -4.19 19.32 -13.74
C ALA A 132 -4.97 19.33 -12.42
N TYR A 133 -4.38 19.87 -11.35
CA TYR A 133 -5.04 19.98 -10.05
C TYR A 133 -6.30 20.85 -10.10
N ARG A 134 -6.21 22.04 -10.69
CA ARG A 134 -7.35 22.97 -10.81
C ARG A 134 -8.52 22.32 -11.53
N LEU A 135 -8.28 21.67 -12.67
CA LEU A 135 -9.34 21.00 -13.40
C LEU A 135 -9.91 19.80 -12.63
N ALA A 136 -9.05 18.97 -12.03
CA ALA A 136 -9.52 17.85 -11.22
C ALA A 136 -10.42 18.33 -10.07
N LEU A 137 -10.06 19.47 -9.44
CA LEU A 137 -10.87 20.09 -8.40
C LEU A 137 -12.20 20.60 -8.93
N GLU A 138 -12.23 21.27 -10.09
CA GLU A 138 -13.46 21.77 -10.73
C GLU A 138 -14.50 20.66 -10.95
N ILE A 139 -14.05 19.46 -11.36
CA ILE A 139 -14.92 18.28 -11.52
C ILE A 139 -15.61 17.90 -10.20
N VAL A 140 -14.93 18.13 -9.07
CA VAL A 140 -15.35 17.67 -7.73
C VAL A 140 -16.10 18.74 -6.94
N LEU A 141 -16.21 20.00 -7.40
CA LEU A 141 -16.77 21.13 -6.64
C LEU A 141 -18.23 20.97 -6.14
N GLY A 142 -18.91 19.86 -6.41
CA GLY A 142 -20.19 19.48 -5.79
C GLY A 142 -20.11 18.48 -4.61
N TRP A 143 -18.94 17.93 -4.28
CA TRP A 143 -18.77 16.85 -3.28
C TRP A 143 -17.75 17.23 -2.19
N SER A 144 -18.06 16.88 -0.92
CA SER A 144 -17.41 17.43 0.29
C SER A 144 -15.87 17.30 0.38
N THR A 145 -15.28 18.24 1.12
CA THR A 145 -13.86 18.60 1.34
C THR A 145 -12.93 17.56 2.00
N SER A 146 -13.26 16.26 1.99
CA SER A 146 -12.50 15.23 2.72
C SER A 146 -11.86 14.19 1.80
N SER A 147 -11.41 14.60 0.60
CA SER A 147 -10.78 13.70 -0.38
C SER A 147 -9.27 13.59 -0.16
N VAL A 148 -8.68 12.45 -0.54
CA VAL A 148 -7.23 12.32 -0.71
C VAL A 148 -6.84 12.86 -2.08
N VAL A 149 -5.84 13.73 -2.11
CA VAL A 149 -5.28 14.33 -3.33
C VAL A 149 -3.96 13.64 -3.64
N LEU A 150 -3.81 13.08 -4.85
CA LEU A 150 -2.53 12.61 -5.35
C LEU A 150 -2.14 13.36 -6.62
N LEU A 151 -0.90 13.85 -6.64
CA LEU A 151 -0.26 14.50 -7.77
C LEU A 151 0.92 13.65 -8.21
N LEU A 152 0.96 13.26 -9.48
CA LEU A 152 2.02 12.42 -10.04
C LEU A 152 2.68 13.10 -11.24
N TYR A 153 4.01 13.18 -11.20
CA TYR A 153 4.88 13.60 -12.29
C TYR A 153 5.65 12.37 -12.75
N LEU A 154 5.49 11.97 -14.02
CA LEU A 154 6.30 10.94 -14.66
C LEU A 154 7.30 11.59 -15.61
#